data_AF-A0A529NUH5-F1
#
_entry.id   AF-A0A529NUH5-F1
#
_cell.length_a   1.000
_cell.length_b   1.000
_cell.length_c   1.000
_cell.angle_alpha   90.00
_cell.angle_beta   90.00
_cell.angle_gamma   90.00
#
_symmetry.space_group_name_H-M   'P 1'
#
loop_
_entity.id
_entity.type
_entity.pdbx_description
1 polymer ?
#
loop_
_entity_poly.entity_id
_entity_poly.type
_entity_poly.pdbx_seq_one_letter_code
_entity_poly.pdbx_strand_id
1 'polypeptide(L)' 'PMSLLRYFRRSLFVTGRHGALEGGRDSVKWDMIHHITVVTPRNRKRYSAMLDAIDLPKLRLSSVSAIKQCFRDWGLSLN' A
#
# COMPACT_ATOMS: atom_id res chain seq x y z
N PRO A 1 -11.08 0.34 -1.00
CA PRO A 1 -11.67 1.09 0.15
C PRO A 1 -10.63 1.61 1.16
N MET A 2 -9.84 0.73 1.81
CA MET A 2 -8.87 1.12 2.85
C MET A 2 -7.80 2.11 2.39
N SER A 3 -7.35 2.01 1.13
CA SER A 3 -6.31 2.86 0.55
C SER A 3 -6.73 4.34 0.44
N LEU A 4 -7.98 4.60 0.03
CA LEU A 4 -8.54 5.95 -0.08
C LEU A 4 -8.80 6.55 1.29
N LEU A 5 -9.41 5.78 2.19
CA LEU A 5 -9.64 6.21 3.56
C LEU A 5 -8.32 6.61 4.25
N ARG A 6 -7.27 5.80 4.07
CA ARG A 6 -5.93 6.13 4.56
C ARG A 6 -5.40 7.43 3.94
N TYR A 7 -5.61 7.63 2.64
CA TYR A 7 -5.17 8.84 1.94
C TYR A 7 -5.89 10.08 2.47
N PHE A 8 -7.22 10.08 2.53
CA PHE A 8 -8.00 11.20 3.09
C PHE A 8 -7.66 11.47 4.56
N ARG A 9 -7.57 10.43 5.39
CA ARG A 9 -7.14 10.56 6.79
C ARG A 9 -5.79 11.26 6.91
N ARG A 10 -4.83 10.85 6.08
CA ARG A 10 -3.48 11.43 6.08
C ARG A 10 -3.45 12.87 5.56
N SER A 11 -4.23 13.18 4.53
CA SER A 11 -4.21 14.51 3.91
C SER A 11 -5.03 15.56 4.66
N LEU A 12 -6.05 15.17 5.42
CA LEU A 12 -6.97 16.12 6.06
C LEU A 12 -6.82 16.22 7.58
N PHE A 13 -6.27 15.20 8.25
CA PHE A 13 -6.26 15.13 9.72
C PHE A 13 -4.86 15.06 10.33
N VAL A 14 -3.79 14.88 9.54
CA VAL A 14 -2.43 14.80 10.03
C VAL A 14 -1.69 16.10 9.70
N THR A 15 -1.62 17.01 10.67
CA THR A 15 -0.87 18.27 10.58
C THR A 15 0.47 18.14 11.32
N GLY A 16 1.57 18.65 10.76
CA GLY A 16 2.89 18.64 11.41
C GLY A 16 3.81 17.51 10.97
N ARG A 17 4.04 17.36 9.66
CA ARG A 17 5.05 16.42 9.16
C ARG A 17 6.45 17.01 9.37
N HIS A 18 7.30 16.29 10.09
CA HIS A 18 8.73 16.61 10.13
C HIS A 18 9.28 16.62 8.69
N GLY A 19 9.80 17.77 8.24
CA GLY A 19 10.27 18.01 6.88
C GLY A 19 9.25 18.64 5.91
N ALA A 20 8.07 19.06 6.37
CA ALA A 20 7.20 19.92 5.56
C ALA A 20 7.84 21.31 5.42
N LEU A 21 7.98 21.78 4.18
CA LEU A 21 8.40 23.15 3.91
C LEU A 21 7.35 24.12 4.47
N GLU A 22 7.83 25.23 5.03
CA GLU A 22 6.97 26.31 5.55
C GLU A 22 6.01 26.78 4.44
N GLY A 23 4.71 26.74 4.70
CA GLY A 23 3.66 27.07 3.74
C GLY A 23 3.05 25.90 2.95
N GLY A 24 3.55 24.67 3.11
CA GLY A 24 2.99 23.48 2.47
C GLY A 24 1.62 23.06 3.03
N ARG A 25 0.52 23.47 2.39
CA ARG A 25 -0.82 22.93 2.68
C ARG A 25 -0.97 21.55 2.04
N ASP A 26 -1.11 20.51 2.87
CA ASP A 26 -1.48 19.19 2.38
C ASP A 26 -2.87 19.26 1.72
N SER A 27 -2.92 19.05 0.40
CA SER A 27 -4.13 19.11 -0.41
C SER A 27 -4.44 17.74 -0.99
N VAL A 28 -5.72 17.42 -1.10
CA VAL A 28 -6.18 16.22 -1.80
C VAL A 28 -5.95 16.41 -3.30
N LYS A 29 -5.07 15.60 -3.88
CA LYS A 29 -4.73 15.65 -5.31
C LYS A 29 -5.64 14.70 -6.07
N TRP A 30 -6.30 15.20 -7.11
CA TRP A 30 -7.14 14.40 -8.01
C TRP A 30 -6.38 13.25 -8.65
N ASP A 31 -5.13 13.47 -9.07
CA ASP A 31 -4.24 12.42 -9.59
C ASP A 31 -4.08 11.26 -8.60
N MET A 32 -4.06 11.57 -7.30
CA MET A 32 -3.91 10.56 -6.27
C MET A 32 -5.18 9.77 -6.05
N ILE A 33 -6.35 10.42 -6.11
CA ILE A 33 -7.65 9.72 -6.11
C ILE A 33 -7.73 8.79 -7.31
N HIS A 34 -7.43 9.28 -8.52
CA HIS A 34 -7.44 8.48 -9.76
C HIS A 34 -6.50 7.28 -9.67
N HIS A 35 -5.27 7.50 -9.19
CA HIS A 35 -4.32 6.42 -9.03
C HIS A 35 -4.78 5.35 -8.02
N ILE A 36 -5.39 5.73 -6.90
CA ILE A 36 -5.88 4.78 -5.90
C ILE A 36 -7.12 4.02 -6.39
N THR A 37 -8.02 4.69 -7.13
CA THR A 37 -9.29 4.13 -7.59
C THR A 37 -9.18 3.31 -8.87
N VAL A 38 -8.34 3.74 -9.83
CA VAL A 38 -8.29 3.17 -11.18
C VAL A 38 -7.00 2.39 -11.41
N VAL A 39 -5.85 3.02 -11.13
CA VAL A 39 -4.54 2.41 -11.44
C VAL A 39 -4.23 1.25 -10.50
N THR A 40 -4.45 1.45 -9.20
CA THR A 40 -4.12 0.45 -8.17
C THR A 40 -4.88 -0.86 -8.35
N PRO A 41 -6.22 -0.89 -8.59
CA PRO A 41 -6.93 -2.15 -8.82
C PRO A 41 -6.48 -2.86 -10.11
N ARG A 42 -6.21 -2.11 -11.19
CA ARG A 42 -5.70 -2.69 -12.45
C ARG A 42 -4.34 -3.35 -12.24
N ASN A 43 -3.44 -2.68 -11.53
CA ASN A 43 -2.12 -3.23 -11.22
C ASN A 43 -2.22 -4.49 -10.35
N ARG A 44 -3.14 -4.52 -9.37
CA ARG A 44 -3.37 -5.74 -8.57
C ARG A 44 -3.77 -6.94 -9.42
N LYS A 45 -4.67 -6.76 -10.39
CA LYS A 45 -5.05 -7.83 -11.32
C LYS A 45 -3.86 -8.28 -12.17
N ARG A 46 -3.09 -7.33 -12.70
CA ARG A 46 -1.89 -7.61 -13.49
C ARG A 46 -0.83 -8.41 -12.71
N TYR A 47 -0.52 -8.01 -11.47
CA TYR A 47 0.44 -8.72 -10.64
C TYR A 47 -0.07 -10.10 -10.19
N SER A 48 -1.38 -10.27 -9.98
CA SER A 48 -1.96 -11.60 -9.73
C SER A 48 -1.72 -12.50 -10.94
N ALA A 49 -2.11 -12.06 -12.14
CA ALA A 49 -1.93 -12.84 -13.36
C ALA A 49 -0.45 -13.17 -13.64
N MET A 50 0.45 -12.21 -13.40
CA MET A 50 1.89 -12.46 -13.53
C MET A 50 2.40 -13.49 -12.52
N LEU A 51 1.93 -13.44 -11.28
CA LEU A 51 2.32 -14.39 -10.25
C LEU A 51 1.84 -15.81 -10.60
N ASP A 52 0.60 -15.91 -11.10
CA ASP A 52 -0.03 -17.15 -11.56
C ASP A 52 0.69 -17.74 -12.80
N ALA A 53 1.28 -16.90 -13.66
CA ALA A 53 1.96 -17.31 -14.89
C ALA A 53 3.42 -17.75 -14.71
N ILE A 54 4.00 -17.62 -13.53
CA ILE A 54 5.38 -18.04 -13.26
C ILE A 54 5.32 -19.51 -12.75
N ASP A 55 6.22 -20.39 -13.20
CA ASP A 55 6.18 -21.81 -12.77
C ASP A 55 7.09 -22.13 -11.57
N LEU A 56 7.81 -21.15 -11.05
CA LEU A 56 8.67 -21.33 -9.88
C LEU A 56 7.86 -21.44 -8.57
N PRO A 57 8.37 -22.19 -7.57
CA PRO A 57 7.82 -22.19 -6.21
C PRO A 57 7.71 -20.77 -5.69
N LYS A 58 6.49 -20.36 -5.32
CA LYS A 58 6.19 -18.98 -4.93
C LYS A 58 5.17 -18.96 -3.80
N LEU A 59 5.18 -17.87 -3.04
CA LEU A 59 4.18 -17.59 -2.02
C LEU A 59 3.60 -16.19 -2.22
N ARG A 60 2.27 -16.10 -2.24
CA ARG A 60 1.57 -14.81 -2.34
C ARG A 60 1.18 -14.32 -0.96
N LEU A 61 1.77 -13.20 -0.54
CA LEU A 61 1.46 -12.52 0.72
C LEU A 61 0.77 -11.17 0.41
N SER A 62 -0.53 -11.09 0.70
CA SER A 62 -1.39 -9.99 0.25
C SER A 62 -1.34 -8.74 1.13
N SER A 63 -0.70 -8.82 2.29
CA SER A 63 -0.60 -7.73 3.26
C SER A 63 0.62 -7.87 4.17
N VAL A 64 1.02 -6.76 4.81
CA VAL A 64 2.08 -6.77 5.84
C VAL A 64 1.72 -7.70 7.01
N SER A 65 0.43 -7.83 7.34
CA SER A 65 -0.03 -8.77 8.37
C SER A 65 0.23 -10.22 7.96
N ALA A 66 -0.06 -10.58 6.71
CA ALA A 66 0.23 -11.91 6.16
C ALA A 66 1.74 -12.19 6.16
N ILE A 67 2.57 -11.19 5.83
CA ILE A 67 4.04 -11.31 5.92
C ILE A 67 4.46 -11.59 7.35
N LYS A 68 3.99 -10.79 8.31
CA LYS A 68 4.33 -10.97 9.73
C LYS A 68 3.87 -12.33 10.28
N GLN A 69 2.70 -12.81 9.87
CA GLN A 69 2.22 -14.13 10.27
C GLN A 69 3.12 -15.23 9.70
N CYS A 70 3.41 -15.17 8.40
CA CYS A 70 4.31 -16.12 7.74
C CYS A 70 5.70 -16.17 8.40
N PHE A 71 6.25 -15.01 8.77
CA PHE A 71 7.50 -14.94 9.51
C PHE A 71 7.42 -15.65 10.87
N ARG A 72 6.34 -15.40 11.64
CA ARG A 72 6.12 -16.10 12.91
C ARG A 72 5.98 -17.61 12.74
N ASP A 73 5.21 -18.05 11.75
CA ASP A 73 4.98 -19.48 11.47
C ASP A 73 6.28 -20.19 11.08
N TRP A 74 7.22 -19.47 10.46
CA TRP A 74 8.55 -19.97 10.11
C TRP A 74 9.61 -19.76 11.21
N GLY A 75 9.23 -19.20 12.36
CA GLY A 75 10.18 -18.92 13.45
C GLY A 75 11.20 -17.82 13.13
N LEU A 76 10.92 -16.97 12.13
CA LEU A 76 11.78 -15.85 11.74
C LEU A 76 11.41 -14.59 12.54
N SER A 77 12.37 -14.01 13.27
CA SER A 77 12.21 -12.70 13.90
C SER A 77 12.74 -11.58 12.98
N LEU A 78 11.95 -10.50 12.82
CA LEU A 78 12.49 -9.23 12.33
C LEU A 78 13.21 -8.57 13.51
N ASN A 79 14.53 -8.78 13.60
CA ASN A 79 15.41 -7.98 14.46
C ASN A 79 15.52 -6.56 13.91
#